data_AF-A0A7X8MMX5-F1
#
_entry.id   AF-A0A7X8MMX5-F1
#
_cell.length_a   1.000
_cell.length_b   1.000
_cell.length_c   1.000
_cell.angle_alpha   90.00
_cell.angle_beta   90.00
_cell.angle_gamma   90.00
#
_symmetry.space_group_name_H-M   'P 1'
#
loop_
_entity.id
_entity.type
_entity.pdbx_description
1 polymer ?
#
loop_
_entity_poly.entity_id
_entity_poly.type
_entity_poly.pdbx_seq_one_letter_code
_entity_poly.pdbx_strand_id
1 'polypeptide(L)'
;MPSQEEYSSSWEKANQSVQAAIRTAQQAHSALERAKASQIAYEIQHAEMEYQKAMRQVQAAQQHLSYVSTEQQEQLSQAEQMLKNEAPEVQ
;
A
#
# COMPACT_ATOMS: atom_id res chain seq x y z
N MET A 1 27.90 1.24 15.81
CA MET A 1 27.54 0.87 14.42
C MET A 1 26.67 -0.36 14.51
N PRO A 2 25.49 -0.39 13.87
CA PRO A 2 24.63 -1.58 13.91
C PRO A 2 25.39 -2.78 13.36
N SER A 3 25.24 -3.93 13.99
CA SER A 3 25.85 -5.18 13.54
C SER A 3 25.28 -5.60 12.17
N GLN A 4 26.07 -6.37 11.40
CA GLN A 4 25.67 -6.83 10.07
C GLN A 4 24.36 -7.65 10.10
N GLU A 5 24.07 -8.32 11.23
CA GLU A 5 22.81 -9.03 11.48
C GLU A 5 21.61 -8.09 11.72
N GLU A 6 21.82 -6.96 12.42
CA GLU A 6 20.78 -5.93 12.60
C GLU A 6 20.42 -5.23 11.30
N TYR A 7 21.41 -5.00 10.42
CA TYR A 7 21.17 -4.48 9.07
C TYR A 7 20.35 -5.44 8.21
N SER A 8 20.67 -6.74 8.22
CA SER A 8 19.94 -7.76 7.46
C SER A 8 18.49 -7.90 7.96
N SER A 9 18.27 -7.96 9.28
CA SER A 9 16.92 -8.06 9.85
C SER A 9 16.06 -6.81 9.57
N SER A 10 16.67 -5.63 9.58
CA SER A 10 15.97 -4.37 9.27
C SER A 10 15.63 -4.27 7.77
N TRP A 11 16.53 -4.76 6.90
CA TRP A 11 16.31 -4.84 5.46
C TRP A 11 15.19 -5.82 5.11
N GLU A 12 15.20 -7.02 5.66
CA GLU A 12 14.17 -8.03 5.38
C GLU A 12 12.78 -7.56 5.83
N LYS A 13 12.69 -6.90 7.00
CA LYS A 13 11.44 -6.32 7.50
C LYS A 13 10.95 -5.18 6.62
N ALA A 14 11.84 -4.28 6.19
CA ALA A 14 11.51 -3.20 5.27
C ALA A 14 11.01 -3.76 3.92
N ASN A 15 11.71 -4.74 3.37
CA ASN A 15 11.36 -5.41 2.12
C ASN A 15 9.99 -6.09 2.19
N GLN A 16 9.72 -6.86 3.25
CA GLN A 16 8.41 -7.49 3.46
C GLN A 16 7.30 -6.45 3.66
N SER A 17 7.56 -5.37 4.41
CA SER A 17 6.60 -4.31 4.63
C SER A 17 6.23 -3.58 3.34
N VAL A 18 7.21 -3.23 2.52
CA VAL A 18 7.00 -2.56 1.22
C VAL A 18 6.23 -3.47 0.26
N GLN A 19 6.62 -4.74 0.13
CA GLN A 19 5.92 -5.70 -0.72
C GLN A 19 4.48 -5.93 -0.26
N ALA A 20 4.25 -6.05 1.05
CA ALA A 20 2.91 -6.18 1.61
C ALA A 20 2.07 -4.94 1.32
N ALA A 21 2.62 -3.74 1.47
CA ALA A 21 1.91 -2.49 1.19
C ALA A 21 1.53 -2.37 -0.28
N ILE A 22 2.43 -2.70 -1.21
CA ILE A 22 2.15 -2.72 -2.66
C ILE A 22 1.00 -3.68 -2.97
N ARG A 23 1.07 -4.90 -2.43
CA ARG A 23 0.04 -5.92 -2.66
C ARG A 23 -1.32 -5.48 -2.09
N THR A 24 -1.34 -4.98 -0.87
CA THR A 24 -2.57 -4.50 -0.23
C THR A 24 -3.18 -3.33 -1.01
N ALA A 25 -2.35 -2.42 -1.53
CA ALA A 25 -2.80 -1.31 -2.36
C ALA A 25 -3.49 -1.79 -3.65
N GLN A 26 -2.87 -2.72 -4.37
CA GLN A 26 -3.45 -3.30 -5.59
C GLN A 26 -4.76 -4.04 -5.31
N GLN A 27 -4.81 -4.81 -4.22
CA GLN A 27 -6.02 -5.53 -3.81
C GLN A 27 -7.15 -4.58 -3.43
N ALA A 28 -6.85 -3.53 -2.65
CA ALA A 28 -7.85 -2.57 -2.20
C ALA A 28 -8.40 -1.74 -3.37
N HIS A 29 -7.55 -1.33 -4.31
CA HIS A 29 -8.00 -0.67 -5.55
C HIS A 29 -8.93 -1.57 -6.36
N SER A 30 -8.51 -2.82 -6.63
CA SER A 30 -9.34 -3.78 -7.39
C SER A 30 -10.63 -4.15 -6.65
N ALA A 31 -10.65 -4.11 -5.32
CA ALA A 31 -11.84 -4.36 -4.52
C ALA A 31 -12.80 -3.17 -4.57
N LEU A 32 -12.29 -1.95 -4.52
CA LEU A 32 -13.07 -0.73 -4.64
C LEU A 32 -13.73 -0.61 -6.03
N GLU A 33 -13.01 -0.89 -7.11
CA GLU A 33 -13.60 -0.91 -8.45
C GLU A 33 -14.73 -1.94 -8.55
N ARG A 34 -14.52 -3.15 -8.04
CA ARG A 34 -15.55 -4.20 -8.04
C ARG A 34 -16.76 -3.83 -7.19
N ALA A 35 -16.55 -3.21 -6.04
CA ALA A 35 -17.63 -2.75 -5.18
C ALA A 35 -18.42 -1.59 -5.80
N LYS A 36 -17.73 -0.62 -6.42
CA LYS A 36 -18.37 0.46 -7.18
C LYS A 36 -19.22 -0.11 -8.32
N ALA A 37 -18.73 -1.15 -9.00
CA ALA A 37 -19.46 -1.83 -10.06
C ALA A 37 -20.68 -2.65 -9.57
N SER A 38 -20.64 -3.20 -8.34
CA SER A 38 -21.77 -3.94 -7.78
C SER A 38 -22.94 -3.05 -7.37
N GLN A 39 -22.70 -1.75 -7.16
CA GLN A 39 -23.68 -0.76 -6.68
C GLN A 39 -24.27 -1.10 -5.29
N ILE A 40 -23.63 -2.01 -4.56
CA ILE A 40 -24.04 -2.40 -3.20
C ILE A 40 -23.35 -1.45 -2.22
N ALA A 41 -24.12 -0.55 -1.61
CA ALA A 41 -23.61 0.48 -0.71
C ALA A 41 -22.71 -0.06 0.42
N TYR A 42 -23.07 -1.22 0.99
CA TYR A 42 -22.26 -1.87 2.03
C TYR A 42 -20.89 -2.34 1.50
N GLU A 43 -20.85 -2.92 0.30
CA GLU A 43 -19.60 -3.37 -0.30
C GLU A 43 -18.70 -2.19 -0.67
N ILE A 44 -19.30 -1.10 -1.15
CA ILE A 44 -18.59 0.15 -1.47
C ILE A 44 -17.96 0.70 -0.19
N GLN A 45 -18.74 0.87 0.88
CA GLN A 45 -18.24 1.41 2.14
C GLN A 45 -17.13 0.52 2.75
N HIS A 46 -17.30 -0.81 2.68
CA HIS A 46 -16.28 -1.74 3.14
C HIS A 46 -14.99 -1.62 2.31
N ALA A 47 -15.11 -1.58 0.98
CA ALA A 47 -13.96 -1.44 0.09
C ALA A 47 -13.26 -0.08 0.27
N GLU A 48 -13.99 1.01 0.49
CA GLU A 48 -13.43 2.33 0.82
C GLU A 48 -12.65 2.30 2.14
N MET A 49 -13.15 1.59 3.16
CA MET A 49 -12.43 1.43 4.42
C MET A 49 -11.10 0.69 4.21
N GLU A 50 -11.13 -0.42 3.46
CA GLU A 50 -9.93 -1.20 3.13
C GLU A 50 -8.94 -0.38 2.27
N TYR A 51 -9.47 0.43 1.37
CA TYR A 51 -8.69 1.37 0.56
C TYR A 51 -7.96 2.41 1.42
N GLN A 52 -8.62 3.01 2.40
CA GLN A 52 -7.98 3.95 3.32
C GLN A 52 -6.94 3.27 4.23
N LYS A 53 -7.15 1.99 4.59
CA LYS A 53 -6.14 1.20 5.32
C LYS A 53 -4.91 0.94 4.44
N ALA A 54 -5.12 0.57 3.18
CA ALA A 54 -4.05 0.36 2.21
C ALA A 54 -3.22 1.63 2.00
N MET A 55 -3.88 2.80 1.87
CA MET A 55 -3.19 4.08 1.74
C MET A 55 -2.28 4.38 2.94
N ARG A 56 -2.75 4.12 4.17
CA ARG A 56 -1.94 4.25 5.38
C ARG A 56 -0.75 3.29 5.40
N GLN A 57 -0.93 2.04 4.94
CA GLN A 57 0.16 1.07 4.86
C GLN A 57 1.22 1.49 3.83
N VAL A 58 0.80 2.02 2.68
CA VAL A 58 1.72 2.56 1.67
C VAL A 58 2.51 3.75 2.22
N GLN A 59 1.85 4.69 2.91
CA GLN A 59 2.52 5.82 3.56
C GLN A 59 3.50 5.39 4.65
N ALA A 60 3.15 4.36 5.44
CA ALA A 60 4.08 3.80 6.43
C ALA A 60 5.29 3.15 5.74
N ALA A 61 5.05 2.39 4.66
CA ALA A 61 6.11 1.75 3.88
C ALA A 61 7.05 2.75 3.20
N GLN A 62 6.61 4.00 2.93
CA GLN A 62 7.50 5.05 2.40
C GLN A 62 8.67 5.37 3.33
N GLN A 63 8.48 5.23 4.65
CA GLN A 63 9.55 5.43 5.64
C GLN A 63 10.67 4.39 5.51
N HIS A 64 10.40 3.29 4.81
CA HIS A 64 11.33 2.19 4.59
C HIS A 64 11.99 2.22 3.19
N LEU A 65 11.72 3.23 2.37
CA LEU A 65 12.24 3.33 0.98
C LEU A 65 13.76 3.26 0.90
N SER A 66 14.48 3.88 1.85
CA SER A 66 15.94 3.87 1.91
C SER A 66 16.55 2.48 2.14
N TYR A 67 15.73 1.50 2.52
CA TYR A 67 16.16 0.14 2.82
C TYR A 67 15.76 -0.87 1.73
N VAL A 68 15.11 -0.45 0.65
CA VAL A 68 14.61 -1.35 -0.41
C VAL A 68 15.18 -1.01 -1.78
N SER A 69 15.08 -1.96 -2.72
CA SER A 69 15.57 -1.76 -4.10
C SER A 69 14.81 -0.66 -4.84
N THR A 70 15.46 0.00 -5.80
CA THR A 70 14.84 1.05 -6.62
C THR A 70 13.55 0.59 -7.29
N GLU A 71 13.50 -0.66 -7.76
CA GLU A 71 12.28 -1.25 -8.35
C GLU A 71 11.12 -1.27 -7.34
N GLN A 72 11.37 -1.61 -6.07
CA GLN A 72 10.34 -1.59 -5.05
C GLN A 72 9.92 -0.17 -4.66
N GLN A 73 10.85 0.79 -4.72
CA GLN A 73 10.53 2.19 -4.51
C GLN A 73 9.60 2.72 -5.61
N GLU A 74 9.86 2.36 -6.86
CA GLU A 74 9.01 2.69 -8.01
C GLU A 74 7.63 2.03 -7.90
N GLN A 75 7.57 0.74 -7.57
CA GLN A 75 6.31 0.01 -7.38
C GLN A 75 5.48 0.58 -6.23
N LEU A 76 6.11 0.95 -5.11
CA LEU A 76 5.41 1.60 -4.00
C LEU A 76 4.87 2.97 -4.38
N SER A 77 5.66 3.75 -5.14
CA SER A 77 5.24 5.06 -5.64
C SER A 77 4.07 4.93 -6.62
N GLN A 78 4.10 3.93 -7.50
CA GLN A 78 3.00 3.64 -8.42
C GLN A 78 1.74 3.21 -7.68
N ALA A 79 1.88 2.33 -6.68
CA ALA A 79 0.77 1.92 -5.82
C ALA A 79 0.16 3.11 -5.07
N GLU A 80 0.99 4.04 -4.59
CA GLU A 80 0.51 5.28 -3.96
C GLU A 80 -0.25 6.17 -4.94
N GLN A 81 0.27 6.39 -6.15
CA GLN A 81 -0.39 7.20 -7.16
C GLN A 81 -1.74 6.61 -7.58
N MET A 82 -1.80 5.30 -7.78
CA MET A 82 -3.05 4.57 -8.03
C MET A 82 -4.04 4.80 -6.88
N LEU A 83 -3.59 4.70 -5.63
CA LEU A 83 -4.44 4.95 -4.47
C LEU A 83 -4.84 6.44 -4.29
N LYS A 84 -4.10 7.39 -4.84
CA LYS A 84 -4.46 8.82 -4.79
C LYS A 84 -5.48 9.19 -5.87
N ASN A 85 -5.37 8.61 -7.06
CA ASN A 85 -6.24 8.94 -8.19
C ASN A 85 -7.67 8.41 -8.03
N GLU A 86 -7.82 7.30 -7.31
CA GLU A 86 -9.10 6.62 -7.07
C GLU A 86 -9.66 6.85 -5.67
N ALA A 87 -9.00 7.72 -4.89
CA ALA A 87 -9.43 8.04 -3.55
C ALA A 87 -10.90 8.49 -3.61
N PRO A 88 -11.80 7.86 -2.84
CA PRO A 88 -13.18 8.29 -2.81
C PRO A 88 -13.18 9.78 -2.44
N GLU A 89 -13.70 10.62 -3.33
CA GLU A 89 -13.95 12.02 -3.03
C GLU A 89 -14.89 12.01 -1.83
N VAL A 90 -14.33 12.29 -0.65
CA VAL A 90 -15.10 12.49 0.56
C VAL A 90 -15.88 13.79 0.31
N GLN A 91 -17.09 13.65 -0.24
CA GLN A 91 -18.07 14.73 -0.37
C GLN A 91 -18.69 15.05 0.98
#